data_AF-A0A7W1G9S6-F1
#
_entry.id   AF-A0A7W1G9S6-F1
#
_cell.length_a   1.000
_cell.length_b   1.000
_cell.length_c   1.000
_cell.angle_alpha   90.00
_cell.angle_beta   90.00
_cell.angle_gamma   90.00
#
_symmetry.space_group_name_H-M   'P 1'
#
loop_
_entity.id
_entity.type
_entity.pdbx_description
1 polymer ?
#
loop_
_entity_poly.entity_id
_entity_poly.type
_entity_poly.pdbx_seq_one_letter_code
_entity_poly.pdbx_strand_id
1 'polypeptide(L)'
;MSKNLPINVAARNAVWVYDVLVAPRFAGAPSIMESKRSHEIPDFDTLPEGGNVAVEVYGGAFTLRLDGELRRVYVRRFEYVSFTSERDVRDAFLTLWREVEALESAAEVGRVAGEWLERWRQK
;
A
#
# COMPACT_ATOMS: atom_id res chain seq x y z
N MET A 1 -28.84 -20.57 -16.06
CA MET A 1 -28.40 -19.52 -15.12
C MET A 1 -26.99 -19.87 -14.68
N SER A 2 -25.99 -19.27 -15.34
CA SER A 2 -24.58 -19.47 -15.00
C SER A 2 -24.36 -18.95 -13.58
N LYS A 3 -23.71 -19.75 -12.74
CA LYS A 3 -23.24 -19.33 -11.42
C LYS A 3 -22.24 -18.20 -11.65
N ASN A 4 -22.67 -16.95 -11.46
CA ASN A 4 -21.78 -15.79 -11.43
C ASN A 4 -20.71 -16.08 -10.38
N LEU A 5 -19.53 -16.50 -10.82
CA LEU A 5 -18.33 -16.46 -10.00
C LEU A 5 -18.15 -14.98 -9.62
N PRO A 6 -18.09 -14.68 -8.31
CA PRO A 6 -18.19 -13.31 -7.85
C PRO A 6 -16.92 -12.54 -8.22
N ILE A 7 -17.10 -11.43 -8.93
CA ILE A 7 -16.27 -10.22 -9.05
C ILE A 7 -14.86 -10.41 -8.48
N ASN A 8 -13.87 -10.52 -9.37
CA ASN A 8 -12.47 -10.74 -9.03
C ASN A 8 -11.86 -9.38 -8.62
N VAL A 9 -12.21 -8.87 -7.44
CA VAL A 9 -11.82 -7.53 -6.97
C VAL A 9 -10.36 -7.50 -6.51
N ALA A 10 -9.62 -6.42 -6.82
CA ALA A 10 -8.24 -6.19 -6.37
C ALA A 10 -8.10 -6.33 -4.85
N ALA A 11 -9.03 -5.75 -4.08
CA ALA A 11 -9.08 -5.87 -2.62
C ALA A 11 -9.11 -7.33 -2.10
N ARG A 12 -9.79 -8.25 -2.79
CA ARG A 12 -9.89 -9.66 -2.34
C ARG A 12 -8.60 -10.43 -2.55
N ASN A 13 -7.80 -10.03 -3.54
CA ASN A 13 -6.53 -10.65 -3.88
C ASN A 13 -5.34 -9.80 -3.43
N ALA A 14 -5.58 -8.86 -2.51
CA ALA A 14 -4.56 -8.00 -1.96
C ALA A 14 -3.92 -8.62 -0.72
N VAL A 15 -2.60 -8.47 -0.62
CA VAL A 15 -1.83 -8.73 0.60
C VAL A 15 -1.13 -7.45 0.99
N TRP A 16 -1.44 -6.95 2.17
CA TRP A 16 -0.78 -5.83 2.81
C TRP A 16 0.48 -6.33 3.51
N VAL A 17 1.59 -5.63 3.30
CA VAL A 17 2.88 -5.85 3.95
C VAL A 17 3.28 -4.53 4.61
N TYR A 18 3.46 -4.50 5.91
CA TYR A 18 3.68 -3.24 6.62
C TYR A 18 4.52 -3.40 7.87
N ASP A 19 5.21 -2.33 8.25
CA ASP A 19 6.06 -2.30 9.43
C ASP A 19 5.22 -2.08 10.70
N VAL A 20 5.51 -2.84 11.76
CA VAL A 20 4.90 -2.69 13.08
C VAL A 20 5.98 -2.60 14.16
N LEU A 21 5.73 -1.79 15.19
CA LEU A 21 6.56 -1.76 16.38
C LEU A 21 6.13 -2.90 17.31
N VAL A 22 7.05 -3.82 17.61
CA VAL A 22 6.79 -4.94 18.51
C VAL A 22 7.37 -4.65 19.88
N ALA A 23 6.56 -4.87 20.91
CA ALA A 23 6.96 -4.67 22.29
C ALA A 23 8.16 -5.57 22.66
N PRO A 24 9.09 -5.08 23.51
CA PRO A 24 10.23 -5.87 23.94
C PRO A 24 9.80 -7.17 24.62
N ARG A 25 10.52 -8.27 24.36
CA ARG A 25 10.24 -9.58 24.97
C ARG A 25 10.51 -9.63 26.48
N PHE A 26 11.32 -8.70 26.99
CA PHE A 26 11.65 -8.56 28.41
C PHE A 26 12.03 -7.10 28.72
N ALA A 27 11.95 -6.73 30.00
CA ALA A 27 12.26 -5.38 30.45
C ALA A 27 13.72 -4.99 30.14
N GLY A 28 13.92 -3.82 29.55
CA GLY A 28 15.24 -3.30 29.17
C GLY A 28 15.72 -3.68 27.76
N ALA A 29 15.01 -4.56 27.05
CA ALA A 29 15.29 -4.79 25.62
C ALA A 29 14.73 -3.65 24.75
N PRO A 30 15.38 -3.32 23.62
CA PRO A 30 14.84 -2.35 22.67
C PRO A 30 13.59 -2.91 21.98
N SER A 31 12.67 -2.01 21.63
CA SER A 31 11.61 -2.33 20.68
C SER A 31 12.22 -2.66 19.33
N ILE A 32 11.61 -3.61 18.62
CA ILE A 32 12.04 -3.99 17.27
C ILE A 32 10.94 -3.68 16.28
N MET A 33 11.35 -3.38 15.05
CA MET A 33 10.44 -3.22 13.93
C MET A 33 10.35 -4.56 13.20
N GLU A 34 9.14 -5.08 13.03
CA GLU A 34 8.88 -6.30 12.30
C GLU A 34 7.96 -6.03 11.12
N SER A 35 8.15 -6.76 10.02
CA SER A 35 7.25 -6.69 8.86
C SER A 35 6.12 -7.69 9.03
N LYS A 36 4.88 -7.22 8.95
CA LYS A 36 3.65 -8.01 9.06
C LYS A 36 2.97 -8.14 7.70
N ARG A 37 2.38 -9.32 7.45
CA ARG A 37 1.54 -9.59 6.27
C ARG A 37 0.08 -9.78 6.68
N SER A 38 -0.87 -9.20 5.95
CA SER A 38 -2.31 -9.25 6.25
C SER A 38 -3.16 -9.17 4.98
N HIS A 39 -4.34 -9.77 4.98
CA HIS A 39 -5.36 -9.53 3.94
C HIS A 39 -6.30 -8.37 4.31
N GLU A 40 -6.26 -7.93 5.57
CA GLU A 40 -6.97 -6.75 6.05
C GLU A 40 -6.07 -5.53 5.94
N ILE A 41 -6.67 -4.39 5.56
CA ILE A 41 -5.99 -3.09 5.55
C ILE A 41 -5.48 -2.77 6.96
N PRO A 42 -4.20 -2.38 7.13
CA PRO A 42 -3.71 -1.97 8.43
C PRO A 42 -4.38 -0.68 8.89
N ASP A 43 -4.46 -0.49 10.19
CA ASP A 43 -4.77 0.82 10.76
C ASP A 43 -3.54 1.72 10.61
N PHE A 44 -3.61 2.67 9.67
CA PHE A 44 -2.51 3.58 9.34
C PHE A 44 -2.12 4.46 10.53
N ASP A 45 -3.03 4.77 11.44
CA ASP A 45 -2.75 5.62 12.62
C ASP A 45 -1.92 4.88 13.67
N THR A 46 -1.86 3.55 13.59
CA THR A 46 -1.05 2.71 14.50
C THR A 46 0.33 2.35 13.96
N LEU A 47 0.61 2.70 12.70
CA LEU A 47 1.90 2.43 12.07
C LEU A 47 3.00 3.32 12.68
N PRO A 48 4.21 2.80 12.87
CA PRO A 48 5.34 3.60 13.34
C PRO A 48 5.63 4.75 12.38
N GLU A 49 6.19 5.84 12.91
CA GLU A 49 6.70 6.96 12.11
C GLU A 49 7.70 6.46 11.08
N GLY A 50 7.57 6.92 9.84
CA GLY A 50 8.40 6.44 8.72
C GLY A 50 8.16 4.99 8.28
N GLY A 51 7.20 4.27 8.85
CA GLY A 51 6.91 2.87 8.53
C GLY A 51 6.54 2.65 7.05
N ASN A 52 7.02 1.56 6.47
CA ASN A 52 6.68 1.19 5.09
C ASN A 52 5.34 0.47 5.03
N VAL A 53 4.64 0.64 3.91
CA VAL A 53 3.47 -0.16 3.54
C VAL A 53 3.61 -0.59 2.08
N ALA A 54 3.31 -1.84 1.76
CA ALA A 54 3.14 -2.31 0.41
C ALA A 54 1.83 -3.08 0.31
N VAL A 55 1.16 -2.99 -0.84
CA VAL A 55 0.02 -3.83 -1.17
C VAL A 55 0.31 -4.59 -2.45
N GLU A 56 0.42 -5.91 -2.32
CA GLU A 56 0.61 -6.86 -3.40
C GLU A 56 -0.76 -7.27 -3.93
N VAL A 57 -1.05 -7.01 -5.20
CA VAL A 57 -2.37 -7.21 -5.82
C VAL A 57 -2.30 -8.37 -6.81
N TYR A 58 -3.29 -9.27 -6.79
CA TYR A 58 -3.34 -10.49 -7.61
C TYR A 58 -2.10 -11.37 -7.44
N GLY A 59 -1.75 -11.70 -6.20
CA GLY A 59 -0.60 -12.57 -5.91
C GLY A 59 0.75 -11.97 -6.34
N GLY A 60 0.88 -10.64 -6.27
CA GLY A 60 2.11 -9.93 -6.60
C GLY A 60 2.29 -9.57 -8.08
N ALA A 61 1.28 -9.78 -8.93
CA ALA A 61 1.30 -9.32 -10.31
C ALA A 61 1.44 -7.79 -10.43
N PHE A 62 0.96 -7.07 -9.41
CA PHE A 62 1.17 -5.63 -9.26
C PHE A 62 1.44 -5.27 -7.80
N THR A 63 2.19 -4.19 -7.55
CA THR A 63 2.53 -3.75 -6.20
C THR A 63 2.52 -2.24 -6.11
N LEU A 64 1.76 -1.70 -5.16
CA LEU A 64 1.86 -0.31 -4.72
C LEU A 64 2.65 -0.28 -3.42
N ARG A 65 3.50 0.74 -3.23
CA ARG A 65 4.30 0.87 -2.01
C ARG A 65 4.33 2.31 -1.51
N LEU A 66 4.10 2.50 -0.22
CA LEU A 66 4.46 3.68 0.55
C LEU A 66 5.81 3.42 1.23
N ASP A 67 6.75 4.34 0.98
CA ASP A 67 8.00 4.48 1.70
C ASP A 67 7.83 5.66 2.66
N GLY A 68 7.57 5.34 3.93
CA GLY A 68 7.26 6.34 4.94
C GLY A 68 8.46 7.24 5.24
N GLU A 69 9.66 6.64 5.34
CA GLU A 69 10.91 7.33 5.65
C GLU A 69 11.22 8.41 4.59
N LEU A 70 11.15 8.05 3.32
CA LEU A 70 11.41 8.98 2.22
C LEU A 70 10.18 9.77 1.79
N ARG A 71 9.01 9.52 2.40
CA ARG A 71 7.70 10.12 2.06
C ARG A 71 7.39 9.98 0.57
N ARG A 72 7.47 8.74 0.07
CA ARG A 72 7.23 8.42 -1.35
C ARG A 72 6.13 7.39 -1.53
N VAL A 73 5.34 7.57 -2.59
CA VAL A 73 4.44 6.53 -3.10
C VAL A 73 5.00 6.00 -4.42
N TYR A 74 5.30 4.71 -4.44
CA TYR A 74 5.74 3.94 -5.59
C TYR A 74 4.56 3.23 -6.24
N VAL A 75 4.39 3.47 -7.54
CA VAL A 75 3.43 2.75 -8.39
C VAL A 75 4.10 1.59 -9.13
N ARG A 76 5.41 1.73 -9.38
CA ARG A 76 6.29 0.71 -9.98
C ARG A 76 7.62 0.74 -9.25
N ARG A 77 8.46 -0.25 -9.49
CA ARG A 77 9.75 -0.45 -8.79
C ARG A 77 10.61 0.82 -8.66
N PHE A 78 10.61 1.70 -9.66
CA PHE A 78 11.43 2.90 -9.68
C PHE A 78 10.66 4.19 -9.97
N GLU A 79 9.33 4.12 -10.06
CA GLU A 79 8.50 5.29 -10.37
C GLU A 79 7.70 5.70 -9.14
N TYR A 80 7.96 6.93 -8.67
CA TYR A 80 7.38 7.45 -7.43
C TYR A 80 7.00 8.92 -7.50
N VAL A 81 6.18 9.33 -6.53
CA VAL A 81 5.90 10.74 -6.18
C VAL A 81 6.38 10.96 -4.76
N SER A 82 7.04 12.10 -4.52
CA SER A 82 7.49 12.53 -3.19
C SER A 82 6.49 13.52 -2.58
N PHE A 83 6.34 13.47 -1.26
CA PHE A 83 5.47 14.36 -0.50
C PHE A 83 6.25 15.08 0.60
N THR A 84 5.69 16.19 1.08
CA THR A 84 6.36 17.07 2.07
C THR A 84 6.15 16.59 3.51
N SER A 85 5.03 15.94 3.81
CA SER A 85 4.72 15.44 5.16
C SER A 85 4.33 13.96 5.16
N GLU A 86 4.47 13.32 6.32
CA GLU A 86 4.05 11.93 6.51
C GLU A 86 2.54 11.74 6.35
N ARG A 87 1.76 12.73 6.81
CA ARG A 87 0.32 12.72 6.61
C ARG A 87 -0.04 12.76 5.13
N ASP A 88 0.58 13.65 4.36
CA ASP A 88 0.28 13.79 2.93
C ASP A 88 0.62 12.52 2.14
N VAL A 89 1.74 11.85 2.44
CA VAL A 89 2.09 10.59 1.76
C VAL A 89 1.10 9.47 2.11
N ARG A 90 0.67 9.38 3.38
CA ARG A 90 -0.33 8.38 3.83
C ARG A 90 -1.68 8.64 3.17
N ASP A 91 -2.16 9.87 3.19
CA ASP A 91 -3.42 10.30 2.56
C ASP A 91 -3.39 10.04 1.04
N ALA A 92 -2.27 10.36 0.39
CA ALA A 92 -2.09 10.12 -1.04
C ALA A 92 -2.06 8.64 -1.40
N PHE A 93 -1.38 7.82 -0.59
CA PHE A 93 -1.33 6.36 -0.78
C PHE A 93 -2.72 5.73 -0.59
N LEU A 94 -3.45 6.13 0.46
CA LEU A 94 -4.81 5.65 0.70
C LEU A 94 -5.76 6.07 -0.42
N THR A 95 -5.65 7.31 -0.91
CA THR A 95 -6.41 7.79 -2.07
C THR A 95 -6.14 6.92 -3.30
N LEU A 96 -4.87 6.65 -3.60
CA LEU A 96 -4.49 5.76 -4.70
C LEU A 96 -5.07 4.34 -4.50
N TRP A 97 -4.98 3.78 -3.29
CA TRP A 97 -5.57 2.48 -3.00
C TRP A 97 -7.08 2.46 -3.28
N ARG A 98 -7.82 3.49 -2.82
CA ARG A 98 -9.27 3.61 -3.09
C ARG A 98 -9.61 3.70 -4.57
N GLU A 99 -8.76 4.32 -5.39
CA GLU A 99 -8.96 4.35 -6.85
C GLU A 99 -8.83 2.97 -7.50
N VAL A 100 -8.01 2.07 -6.93
CA VAL A 100 -7.72 0.77 -7.55
C VAL A 100 -8.38 -0.43 -6.87
N GLU A 101 -8.86 -0.28 -5.63
CA GLU A 101 -9.32 -1.42 -4.81
C GLU A 101 -10.52 -2.16 -5.41
N ALA A 102 -11.35 -1.46 -6.20
CA ALA A 102 -12.54 -1.99 -6.83
C ALA A 102 -12.29 -2.58 -8.24
N LEU A 103 -11.07 -2.48 -8.77
CA LEU A 103 -10.75 -2.91 -10.13
C LEU A 103 -10.60 -4.42 -10.23
N GLU A 104 -10.95 -4.98 -11.40
CA GLU A 104 -11.10 -6.43 -11.60
C GLU A 104 -9.86 -7.13 -12.18
N SER A 105 -8.82 -6.37 -12.55
CA SER A 105 -7.60 -6.94 -13.11
C SER A 105 -6.33 -6.16 -12.75
N ALA A 106 -5.19 -6.86 -12.69
CA ALA A 106 -3.89 -6.26 -12.45
C ALA A 106 -3.50 -5.24 -13.56
N ALA A 107 -3.94 -5.47 -14.80
CA ALA A 107 -3.70 -4.55 -15.91
C ALA A 107 -4.44 -3.22 -15.72
N GLU A 108 -5.70 -3.27 -15.28
CA GLU A 108 -6.46 -2.06 -14.96
C GLU A 108 -5.87 -1.31 -13.77
N VAL A 109 -5.48 -2.03 -12.70
CA VAL A 109 -4.77 -1.46 -11.56
C VAL A 109 -3.51 -0.73 -12.02
N GLY A 110 -2.69 -1.36 -12.86
CA GLY A 110 -1.47 -0.76 -13.39
C GLY A 110 -1.72 0.47 -14.27
N ARG A 111 -2.81 0.48 -15.05
CA ARG A 111 -3.23 1.64 -15.84
C ARG A 111 -3.67 2.80 -14.94
N VAL A 112 -4.60 2.57 -14.02
CA VAL A 112 -5.16 3.62 -13.14
C VAL A 112 -4.07 4.19 -12.23
N ALA A 113 -3.22 3.34 -11.66
CA ALA A 113 -2.11 3.80 -10.83
C ALA A 113 -1.07 4.58 -11.66
N GLY A 114 -0.82 4.19 -12.91
CA GLY A 114 0.03 4.94 -13.83
C GLY A 114 -0.55 6.32 -14.18
N GLU A 115 -1.86 6.40 -14.44
CA GLU A 115 -2.55 7.67 -14.66
C GLU A 115 -2.48 8.57 -13.43
N TRP A 116 -2.66 8.01 -12.24
CA TRP A 116 -2.49 8.73 -10.97
C TRP A 116 -1.08 9.33 -10.85
N LEU A 117 -0.04 8.56 -11.18
CA LEU A 117 1.34 9.02 -11.17
C LEU A 117 1.57 10.22 -12.09
N GLU A 118 1.06 10.14 -13.32
CA GLU A 118 1.18 11.22 -14.31
C GLU A 118 0.44 12.49 -13.86
N ARG A 119 -0.74 12.37 -13.26
CA ARG A 119 -1.48 13.52 -12.69
C ARG A 119 -0.68 14.25 -11.62
N TRP A 120 0.12 13.54 -10.83
CA TRP A 120 0.96 14.14 -9.80
C TRP A 120 2.25 14.75 -10.34
N ARG A 121 2.82 14.20 -11.41
CA ARG A 121 3.99 14.79 -12.08
C ARG A 121 3.70 16.14 -12.75
N GLN A 122 2.43 16.41 -13.06
CA GLN A 122 1.98 17.64 -13.72
C GLN A 122 1.57 18.75 -12.73
N LYS A 123 1.52 18.45 -11.43
CA LYS A 123 1.24 19.41 -10.36
C LYS A 123 2.54 19.99 -9.81
#